data_AF-A0A699XA35-F1
#
_entry.id   AF-A0A699XA35-F1
#
_cell.length_a   1.000
_cell.length_b   1.000
_cell.length_c   1.000
_cell.angle_alpha   90.00
_cell.angle_beta   90.00
_cell.angle_gamma   90.00
#
_symmetry.space_group_name_H-M   'P 1'
#
loop_
_entity.id
_entity.type
_entity.pdbx_description
1 polymer ?
#
loop_
_entity_poly.entity_id
_entity_poly.type
_entity_poly.pdbx_seq_one_letter_code
_entity_poly.pdbx_strand_id
1 'polypeptide(L)' 'MPKVKTKSGAKKRFKLTGTGKVKRKHAFKSHILTKKSTK' A
#
# COMPACT_ATOMS: atom_id res chain seq x y z
N MET A 1 23.77 12.80 -15.87
CA MET A 1 23.02 12.58 -14.61
C MET A 1 22.30 11.23 -14.70
N PRO A 2 22.60 10.25 -13.83
CA PRO A 2 21.98 8.93 -13.91
C PRO A 2 20.49 9.00 -13.51
N LYS A 3 19.64 8.25 -14.21
CA LYS A 3 18.19 8.17 -13.92
C LYS A 3 17.98 7.49 -12.56
N VAL A 4 17.15 8.10 -11.70
CA VAL A 4 16.84 7.55 -10.38
C VAL A 4 16.11 6.22 -10.52
N LYS A 5 16.63 5.17 -9.87
CA LYS A 5 16.00 3.84 -9.87
C LYS A 5 14.74 3.85 -9.01
N THR A 6 13.64 3.32 -9.54
CA THR A 6 12.41 3.17 -8.77
C THR A 6 12.53 2.01 -7.77
N LYS A 7 11.97 2.20 -6.58
CA LYS A 7 11.85 1.12 -5.59
C LYS A 7 10.66 0.23 -5.96
N SER A 8 10.95 -0.94 -6.51
CA SER A 8 9.94 -1.88 -7.00
C SER A 8 8.92 -2.31 -5.93
N GLY A 9 9.37 -2.48 -4.69
CA GLY A 9 8.49 -2.80 -3.55
C GLY A 9 7.49 -1.69 -3.23
N ALA A 10 7.91 -0.43 -3.33
CA ALA A 10 7.02 0.71 -3.11
C ALA A 10 6.00 0.85 -4.25
N LYS A 11 6.45 0.71 -5.51
CA LYS A 11 5.58 0.72 -6.70
C LYS A 11 4.47 -0.34 -6.65
N LYS A 12 4.74 -1.51 -6.05
CA LYS A 12 3.75 -2.59 -5.88
C LYS A 12 2.73 -2.31 -4.76
N ARG A 13 3.08 -1.50 -3.76
CA ARG A 13 2.31 -1.33 -2.51
C ARG A 13 1.57 0.02 -2.40
N PHE A 14 2.10 1.06 -3.03
CA PHE A 14 1.65 2.44 -2.88
C PHE A 14 1.31 3.07 -4.23
N LYS A 15 0.23 3.84 -4.27
CA LYS A 15 -0.16 4.67 -5.43
C LYS A 15 -0.41 6.10 -4.98
N LEU A 16 -0.09 7.07 -5.83
CA LEU A 16 -0.43 8.47 -5.59
C LEU A 16 -1.86 8.74 -6.09
N THR A 17 -2.61 9.55 -5.36
CA THR A 17 -3.89 10.11 -5.80
C THR A 17 -3.64 11.36 -6.63
N GLY A 18 -4.65 11.84 -7.37
CA GLY A 18 -4.54 13.08 -8.15
C GLY A 18 -4.20 14.33 -7.31
N THR A 19 -4.47 14.28 -6.00
CA THR A 19 -4.12 15.31 -5.01
C THR A 19 -2.75 15.11 -4.36
N GLY A 20 -1.95 14.13 -4.81
CA GLY A 20 -0.60 13.86 -4.28
C GLY A 20 -0.56 13.02 -3.00
N LYS A 21 -1.72 12.59 -2.45
CA LYS A 21 -1.76 11.72 -1.27
C LYS A 21 -1.41 10.28 -1.62
N VAL A 22 -0.87 9.54 -0.65
CA VAL A 22 -0.50 8.13 -0.83
C VAL A 22 -1.66 7.21 -0.44
N LYS A 23 -2.15 6.41 -1.39
CA LYS A 23 -3.12 5.34 -1.18
C LYS A 23 -2.42 4.00 -0.96
N ARG A 24 -2.88 3.24 0.04
CA ARG A 24 -2.40 1.87 0.36
C ARG A 24 -3.53 0.99 0.88
N LYS A 25 -3.31 -0.33 0.89
CA LYS A 25 -4.20 -1.29 1.56
C LYS A 25 -3.97 -1.28 3.08
N HIS A 26 -5.02 -1.56 3.86
CA HIS A 26 -4.90 -1.75 5.30
C HIS A 26 -4.23 -3.10 5.61
N ALA A 27 -3.32 -3.09 6.58
CA ALA A 27 -2.65 -4.30 7.02
C ALA A 27 -3.59 -5.22 7.82
N PHE A 28 -3.22 -6.50 7.92
CA PHE A 28 -3.87 -7.50 8.76
C PHE A 28 -5.33 -7.83 8.39
N LYS A 29 -5.78 -7.54 7.17
CA LYS A 29 -7.11 -7.95 6.68
C LYS A 29 -7.06 -9.12 5.68
N SER A 30 -6.01 -9.94 5.73
CA SER A 30 -5.77 -11.00 4.75
C SER A 30 -6.02 -12.42 5.26
N HIS A 31 -5.79 -12.71 6.55
CA HIS A 31 -6.03 -14.03 7.16
C HIS A 31 -6.36 -13.87 8.65
N ILE A 32 -6.92 -14.93 9.27
CA ILE A 32 -7.40 -14.96 10.67
C ILE A 32 -8.40 -13.84 10.93
N LEU A 33 -9.46 -13.80 10.12
CA LEU A 33 -10.54 -12.82 10.24
C LEU A 33 -11.65 -13.29 11.19
N THR A 34 -11.76 -14.60 11.42
CA THR A 34 -12.83 -15.23 12.21
C THR A 34 -12.94 -14.71 13.65
N LYS A 35 -11.79 -14.39 14.27
CA LYS A 35 -11.74 -13.84 15.63
C LYS A 35 -11.74 -12.31 15.70
N LYS A 36 -11.79 -11.62 14.55
CA LYS A 36 -11.79 -10.16 14.52
C LYS A 36 -13.23 -9.69 14.63
N SER A 37 -13.44 -8.70 15.51
CA SER A 37 -14.73 -8.02 15.58
C SER A 37 -15.06 -7.41 14.22
N THR A 38 -16.23 -7.78 13.69
CA THR A 38 -16.86 -7.06 12.59
C THR A 38 -17.34 -5.74 13.18
N LYS A 39 -16.64 -4.67 12.84
CA LYS A 39 -17.08 -3.32 13.17
C LYS A 39 -18.13 -2.87 12.16
#